data_AF-A0A8J6BGB9-F1
#
_entry.id   AF-A0A8J6BGB9-F1
#
_cell.length_a   1.000
_cell.length_b   1.000
_cell.length_c   1.000
_cell.angle_alpha   90.00
_cell.angle_beta   90.00
_cell.angle_gamma   90.00
#
_symmetry.space_group_name_H-M   'P 1'
#
loop_
_entity.id
_entity.type
_entity.pdbx_description
1 polymer ?
#
loop_
_entity_poly.entity_id
_entity_poly.type
_entity_poly.pdbx_seq_one_letter_code
_entity_poly.pdbx_strand_id
1 'polypeptide(L)'
;MEADLLDTLEALGYEGALLEENTLGPALEGGLSSPEYFELLNWLTTKIKVLDNLEESVNSEGGDVESIQLEISGFLKELSCPYPKLVSGDIKDRLKSKEDCLKLLLFLGSELQALQIGQNKPKDSSLHNEVQKEVRTICDALRLPEQSSSNAASMLKSVEEKVTELLPKAKPTSIDQALLFVDLNAQQLDRLEKINEALRKEYECRRRMLIKRLDVTVQSFGWSDRAKVRDL
;
A
#
# COMPACT_ATOMS: atom_id res chain seq x y z
N MET A 1 -4.47 18.82 7.36
CA MET A 1 -5.33 18.56 6.19
C MET A 1 -4.87 19.33 4.96
N GLU A 2 -4.71 20.66 5.00
CA GLU A 2 -4.21 21.41 3.83
C GLU A 2 -2.74 21.10 3.51
N ALA A 3 -1.85 21.11 4.51
CA ALA A 3 -0.47 20.68 4.34
C ALA A 3 -0.38 19.22 3.83
N ASP A 4 -1.18 18.31 4.40
CA ASP A 4 -1.24 16.92 3.94
C ASP A 4 -1.67 16.82 2.47
N LEU A 5 -2.60 17.68 2.02
CA LEU A 5 -3.01 17.73 0.62
C LEU A 5 -1.86 18.20 -0.26
N LEU A 6 -1.12 19.24 0.14
CA LEU A 6 0.04 19.73 -0.61
C LEU A 6 1.11 18.64 -0.76
N ASP A 7 1.46 17.95 0.33
CA ASP A 7 2.39 16.82 0.32
C ASP A 7 1.90 15.70 -0.62
N THR A 8 0.60 15.40 -0.59
CA THR A 8 -0.03 14.41 -1.49
C THR A 8 0.07 14.85 -2.96
N LEU A 9 -0.21 16.12 -3.27
CA LEU A 9 -0.16 16.66 -4.64
C LEU A 9 1.27 16.67 -5.19
N GLU A 10 2.25 17.05 -4.38
CA GLU A 10 3.67 17.01 -4.76
C GLU A 10 4.12 15.56 -5.03
N ALA A 11 3.76 14.62 -4.15
CA ALA A 11 4.07 13.20 -4.34
C ALA A 11 3.39 12.60 -5.60
N LEU A 12 2.22 13.10 -5.99
CA LEU A 12 1.49 12.68 -7.19
C LEU A 12 2.01 13.35 -8.48
N GLY A 13 2.95 14.28 -8.38
CA GLY A 13 3.47 15.06 -9.51
C GLY A 13 2.43 15.97 -10.15
N TYR A 14 1.57 16.58 -9.33
CA TYR A 14 0.73 17.69 -9.80
C TYR A 14 1.63 18.92 -10.04
N GLU A 15 1.31 19.74 -11.05
CA GLU A 15 2.09 20.94 -11.43
C GLU A 15 1.19 22.19 -11.57
N GLY A 16 -0.06 22.12 -11.11
CA GLY A 16 -1.02 23.22 -11.26
C GLY A 16 -0.96 24.25 -10.13
N ALA A 17 -1.80 25.29 -10.25
CA ALA A 17 -1.75 26.49 -9.41
C ALA A 17 -2.00 26.24 -7.91
N LEU A 18 -2.64 25.12 -7.54
CA LEU A 18 -3.00 24.80 -6.15
C LEU A 18 -1.87 24.16 -5.31
N LEU A 19 -0.65 24.09 -5.83
CA LEU A 19 0.54 23.76 -5.02
C LEU A 19 0.98 24.93 -4.13
N GLU A 20 0.56 26.15 -4.45
CA GLU A 20 0.88 27.31 -3.64
C GLU A 20 -0.11 27.44 -2.47
N GLU A 21 0.40 27.52 -1.24
CA GLU A 21 -0.44 27.63 -0.03
C GLU A 21 -1.39 28.85 -0.08
N ASN A 22 -0.96 29.92 -0.74
CA ASN A 22 -1.72 31.16 -0.89
C ASN A 22 -2.94 31.03 -1.83
N THR A 23 -2.92 30.09 -2.77
CA THR A 23 -4.00 29.87 -3.75
C THR A 23 -4.96 28.78 -3.32
N LEU A 24 -4.48 27.82 -2.51
CA LEU A 24 -5.27 26.68 -2.02
C LEU A 24 -6.46 27.10 -1.14
N GLY A 25 -6.23 27.97 -0.15
CA GLY A 25 -7.28 28.42 0.77
C GLY A 25 -8.49 29.04 0.05
N PRO A 26 -8.29 30.08 -0.80
CA PRO A 26 -9.36 30.70 -1.58
C PRO A 26 -10.08 29.72 -2.53
N ALA A 27 -9.36 28.80 -3.16
CA ALA A 27 -9.95 27.81 -4.05
C ALA A 27 -10.86 26.82 -3.30
N LEU A 28 -10.44 26.38 -2.11
CA LEU A 28 -11.25 25.51 -1.25
C LEU A 28 -12.50 26.22 -0.72
N GLU A 29 -12.44 27.53 -0.48
CA GLU A 29 -13.60 28.34 -0.09
C GLU A 29 -14.56 28.58 -1.27
N GLY A 30 -14.03 28.72 -2.49
CA GLY A 30 -14.81 28.83 -3.72
C GLY A 30 -15.41 27.51 -4.19
N GLY A 31 -14.88 26.36 -3.74
CA GLY A 31 -15.38 25.03 -4.06
C GLY A 31 -15.57 24.80 -5.56
N LEU A 32 -16.71 24.22 -5.96
CA LEU A 32 -17.03 23.96 -7.38
C LEU A 32 -17.22 25.23 -8.24
N SER A 33 -17.29 26.41 -7.62
CA SER A 33 -17.32 27.69 -8.33
C SER A 33 -15.92 28.28 -8.58
N SER A 34 -14.87 27.75 -7.92
CA SER A 34 -13.48 28.11 -8.21
C SER A 34 -12.99 27.29 -9.40
N PRO A 35 -12.46 27.94 -10.46
CA PRO A 35 -11.91 27.24 -11.61
C PRO A 35 -10.66 26.42 -11.23
N GLU A 36 -9.83 26.91 -10.31
CA GLU A 36 -8.62 26.22 -9.85
C GLU A 36 -8.97 24.94 -9.09
N TYR A 37 -9.97 25.00 -8.21
CA TYR A 37 -10.46 23.82 -7.48
C TYR A 37 -11.01 22.77 -8.45
N PHE A 38 -11.81 23.22 -9.42
CA PHE A 38 -12.39 22.33 -10.41
C PHE A 38 -11.32 21.70 -11.32
N GLU A 39 -10.29 22.45 -11.72
CA GLU A 39 -9.18 21.95 -12.51
C GLU A 39 -8.44 20.82 -11.78
N LEU A 40 -8.12 21.00 -10.50
CA LEU A 40 -7.50 19.95 -9.69
C LEU A 40 -8.41 18.73 -9.54
N LEU A 41 -9.70 18.94 -9.28
CA LEU A 41 -10.68 17.87 -9.18
C LEU A 41 -10.72 17.05 -10.48
N ASN A 42 -10.81 17.72 -11.63
CA ASN A 42 -10.82 17.10 -12.95
C ASN A 42 -9.52 16.33 -13.23
N TRP A 43 -8.36 16.89 -12.83
CA TRP A 43 -7.08 16.21 -12.96
C TRP A 43 -7.03 14.91 -12.15
N LEU A 44 -7.50 14.94 -10.89
CA LEU A 44 -7.54 13.76 -10.03
C LEU A 44 -8.49 12.69 -10.59
N THR A 45 -9.73 13.05 -10.93
CA THR A 45 -10.73 12.09 -11.45
C THR A 45 -10.30 11.49 -12.79
N THR A 46 -9.70 12.29 -13.68
CA THR A 46 -9.18 11.80 -14.96
C THR A 46 -8.07 10.78 -14.76
N LYS A 47 -7.12 11.05 -13.86
CA LYS A 47 -6.04 10.10 -13.56
C LYS A 47 -6.56 8.81 -12.95
N ILE A 48 -7.49 8.90 -11.98
CA ILE A 48 -8.10 7.72 -11.35
C ILE A 48 -8.85 6.88 -12.38
N LYS A 49 -9.67 7.51 -13.23
CA LYS A 49 -10.44 6.81 -14.29
C LYS A 49 -9.54 5.99 -15.21
N VAL A 50 -8.40 6.54 -15.61
CA VAL A 50 -7.43 5.83 -16.46
C VAL A 50 -6.81 4.62 -15.75
N LEU A 51 -6.59 4.70 -14.44
CA LEU A 51 -5.91 3.64 -13.69
C LEU A 51 -6.84 2.51 -13.23
N ASP A 52 -8.10 2.83 -12.95
CA ASP A 52 -9.08 1.91 -12.35
C ASP A 52 -10.22 1.50 -13.31
N ASN A 53 -10.18 1.98 -14.57
CA ASN A 53 -11.17 1.67 -15.62
C ASN A 53 -12.62 1.93 -15.19
N LEU A 54 -12.84 3.06 -14.50
CA LEU A 54 -14.15 3.48 -14.01
C LEU A 54 -15.10 3.85 -15.16
N GLU A 55 -16.37 3.53 -14.99
CA GLU A 55 -17.44 3.89 -15.93
C GLU A 55 -17.77 5.39 -15.81
N GLU A 56 -17.88 5.90 -14.58
CA GLU A 56 -18.25 7.28 -14.29
C GLU A 56 -17.13 8.28 -14.65
N SER A 57 -17.49 9.50 -15.01
CA SER A 57 -16.55 10.62 -15.19
C SER A 57 -17.18 11.91 -14.71
N VAL A 58 -16.34 12.79 -14.16
CA VAL A 58 -16.72 14.16 -13.84
C VAL A 58 -16.31 15.02 -15.04
N ASN A 59 -17.29 15.50 -15.81
CA ASN A 59 -17.09 16.30 -17.02
C ASN A 59 -17.62 17.73 -16.80
N SER A 60 -16.90 18.71 -17.32
CA SER A 60 -17.21 20.13 -17.09
C SER A 60 -18.02 20.79 -18.21
N GLU A 61 -18.42 20.04 -19.24
CA GLU A 61 -18.95 20.64 -20.45
C GLU A 61 -20.40 21.10 -20.27
N GLY A 62 -20.56 22.30 -19.68
CA GLY A 62 -21.81 23.06 -19.67
C GLY A 62 -22.83 22.67 -18.60
N GLY A 63 -22.47 21.81 -17.65
CA GLY A 63 -23.32 21.45 -16.51
C GLY A 63 -23.38 22.55 -15.45
N ASP A 64 -24.55 22.71 -14.81
CA ASP A 64 -24.65 23.50 -13.58
C ASP A 64 -23.96 22.79 -12.40
N VAL A 65 -23.77 23.51 -11.28
CA VAL A 65 -23.10 22.97 -10.08
C VAL A 65 -23.78 21.70 -9.57
N GLU A 66 -25.12 21.61 -9.68
CA GLU A 66 -25.89 20.45 -9.23
C GLU A 66 -25.62 19.21 -10.11
N SER A 67 -25.50 19.39 -11.43
CA SER A 67 -25.11 18.33 -12.36
C SER A 67 -23.71 17.80 -12.06
N ILE A 68 -22.75 18.70 -11.84
CA ILE A 68 -21.38 18.33 -11.46
C ILE A 68 -21.36 17.56 -10.13
N GLN A 69 -22.16 17.99 -9.14
CA GLN A 69 -22.28 17.27 -7.87
C GLN A 69 -22.87 15.85 -8.05
N LEU A 70 -23.77 15.63 -9.00
CA LEU A 70 -24.30 14.30 -9.31
C LEU A 70 -23.21 13.40 -9.88
N GLU A 71 -22.44 13.90 -10.85
CA GLU A 71 -21.33 13.17 -11.46
C GLU A 71 -20.27 12.79 -10.41
N ILE A 72 -19.87 13.74 -9.56
CA ILE A 72 -18.96 13.48 -8.44
C ILE A 72 -19.55 12.41 -7.53
N SER A 73 -20.86 12.45 -7.26
CA SER A 73 -21.50 11.46 -6.39
C SER A 73 -21.53 10.05 -7.02
N GLY A 74 -21.72 9.95 -8.34
CA GLY A 74 -21.61 8.69 -9.08
C GLY A 74 -20.19 8.14 -9.00
N PHE A 75 -19.21 8.98 -9.32
CA PHE A 75 -17.79 8.65 -9.27
C PHE A 75 -17.34 8.18 -7.87
N LEU A 76 -17.77 8.88 -6.81
CA LEU A 76 -17.46 8.50 -5.44
C LEU A 76 -18.16 7.22 -4.98
N LYS A 77 -19.34 6.87 -5.52
CA LYS A 77 -19.99 5.58 -5.24
C LYS A 77 -19.21 4.43 -5.85
N GLU A 78 -18.72 4.61 -7.07
CA GLU A 78 -17.91 3.61 -7.76
C GLU A 78 -16.61 3.34 -6.98
N LEU A 79 -15.97 4.40 -6.49
CA LEU A 79 -14.80 4.32 -5.59
C LEU A 79 -15.10 3.86 -4.16
N SER A 80 -16.35 3.50 -3.82
CA SER A 80 -16.75 3.08 -2.47
C SER A 80 -16.37 4.10 -1.38
N CYS A 81 -16.53 5.40 -1.66
CA CYS A 81 -16.15 6.49 -0.76
C CYS A 81 -16.80 6.35 0.63
N PRO A 82 -16.02 6.40 1.73
CA PRO A 82 -16.51 6.13 3.08
C PRO A 82 -17.25 7.32 3.70
N TYR A 83 -17.30 8.48 3.03
CA TYR A 83 -17.89 9.71 3.56
C TYR A 83 -19.33 9.89 3.05
N PRO A 84 -20.37 9.54 3.85
CA PRO A 84 -21.75 9.56 3.36
C PRO A 84 -22.22 10.97 3.01
N LYS A 85 -21.67 12.00 3.65
CA LYS A 85 -21.97 13.41 3.40
C LYS A 85 -21.56 13.89 2.00
N LEU A 86 -20.59 13.22 1.36
CA LEU A 86 -20.15 13.57 0.01
C LEU A 86 -20.97 12.83 -1.06
N VAL A 87 -21.61 11.73 -0.70
CA VAL A 87 -22.22 10.77 -1.64
C VAL A 87 -23.76 10.75 -1.58
N SER A 88 -24.31 10.99 -0.38
CA SER A 88 -25.72 10.83 -0.03
C SER A 88 -26.28 12.09 0.64
N GLY A 89 -27.60 12.23 0.72
CA GLY A 89 -28.28 13.42 1.27
C GLY A 89 -28.79 14.38 0.20
N ASP A 90 -29.19 15.59 0.59
CA ASP A 90 -29.61 16.63 -0.36
C ASP A 90 -28.39 17.09 -1.18
N ILE A 91 -28.53 17.15 -2.51
CA ILE A 91 -27.44 17.53 -3.40
C ILE A 91 -26.96 18.95 -3.13
N LYS A 92 -27.91 19.83 -2.78
CA LYS A 92 -27.63 21.23 -2.52
C LYS A 92 -26.72 21.39 -1.32
N ASP A 93 -26.69 20.44 -0.40
CA ASP A 93 -25.90 20.54 0.84
C ASP A 93 -24.50 19.92 0.74
N ARG A 94 -24.17 19.28 -0.39
CA ARG A 94 -22.87 18.64 -0.60
C ARG A 94 -21.82 19.66 -1.03
N LEU A 95 -20.56 19.44 -0.64
CA LEU A 95 -19.40 20.24 -1.08
C LEU A 95 -19.58 21.78 -0.89
N LYS A 96 -20.41 22.17 0.09
CA LYS A 96 -20.64 23.58 0.44
C LYS A 96 -19.56 24.14 1.37
N SER A 97 -18.95 23.26 2.18
CA SER A 97 -17.95 23.67 3.15
C SER A 97 -16.55 23.44 2.63
N LYS A 98 -15.65 24.35 2.99
CA LYS A 98 -14.20 24.22 2.77
C LYS A 98 -13.68 22.85 3.22
N GLU A 99 -14.20 22.35 4.35
CA GLU A 99 -13.80 21.06 4.92
C GLU A 99 -14.26 19.88 4.05
N ASP A 100 -15.45 19.92 3.47
CA ASP A 100 -15.95 18.87 2.58
C ASP A 100 -15.19 18.85 1.25
N CYS A 101 -14.87 20.03 0.71
CA CYS A 101 -14.00 20.17 -0.46
C CYS A 101 -12.60 19.60 -0.21
N LEU A 102 -12.01 19.92 0.96
CA LEU A 102 -10.70 19.41 1.34
C LEU A 102 -10.71 17.88 1.55
N LYS A 103 -11.76 17.34 2.18
CA LYS A 103 -11.94 15.88 2.35
C LYS A 103 -12.07 15.16 1.02
N LEU A 104 -12.79 15.75 0.06
CA LEU A 104 -12.93 15.18 -1.28
C LEU A 104 -11.57 15.07 -1.97
N LEU A 105 -10.79 16.16 -1.99
CA LEU A 105 -9.47 16.16 -2.64
C LEU A 105 -8.48 15.22 -1.95
N LEU A 106 -8.46 15.17 -0.62
CA LEU A 106 -7.61 14.23 0.13
C LEU A 106 -7.99 12.77 -0.16
N PHE A 107 -9.28 12.46 -0.18
CA PHE A 107 -9.77 11.13 -0.53
C PHE A 107 -9.30 10.73 -1.93
N LEU A 108 -9.60 11.55 -2.94
CA LEU A 108 -9.20 11.27 -4.32
C LEU A 108 -7.67 11.19 -4.48
N GLY A 109 -6.92 12.05 -3.80
CA GLY A 109 -5.46 11.98 -3.76
C GLY A 109 -4.95 10.66 -3.19
N SER A 110 -5.51 10.20 -2.08
CA SER A 110 -5.14 8.92 -1.46
C SER A 110 -5.52 7.71 -2.31
N GLU A 111 -6.68 7.73 -2.98
CA GLU A 111 -7.09 6.67 -3.91
C GLU A 111 -6.17 6.63 -5.13
N LEU A 112 -5.81 7.78 -5.69
CA LEU A 112 -4.85 7.86 -6.79
C LEU A 112 -3.47 7.30 -6.39
N GLN A 113 -2.98 7.65 -5.20
CA GLN A 113 -1.73 7.07 -4.67
C GLN A 113 -1.84 5.55 -4.52
N ALA A 114 -2.95 5.04 -3.97
CA ALA A 114 -3.18 3.61 -3.82
C ALA A 114 -3.18 2.87 -5.17
N LEU A 115 -3.84 3.45 -6.19
CA LEU A 115 -3.87 2.91 -7.55
C LEU A 115 -2.47 2.90 -8.20
N GLN A 116 -1.70 3.98 -8.06
CA GLN A 116 -0.32 4.05 -8.56
C GLN A 116 0.59 3.02 -7.89
N ILE A 117 0.46 2.82 -6.57
CA ILE A 117 1.17 1.76 -5.85
C ILE A 117 0.76 0.39 -6.39
N GLY A 118 -0.53 0.16 -6.62
CA GLY A 118 -1.06 -1.08 -7.18
C GLY A 118 -0.53 -1.39 -8.59
N GLN A 119 -0.38 -0.37 -9.44
CA GLN A 119 0.16 -0.53 -10.79
C GLN A 119 1.68 -0.70 -10.84
N ASN A 120 2.41 -0.01 -9.95
CA ASN A 120 3.87 -0.10 -9.85
C ASN A 120 4.32 -1.33 -9.06
N LYS A 121 3.42 -1.96 -8.31
CA LYS A 121 3.65 -3.30 -7.81
C LYS A 121 3.75 -4.23 -9.03
N PRO A 122 4.81 -5.04 -9.18
CA PRO A 122 4.82 -6.07 -10.21
C PRO A 122 3.51 -6.84 -10.07
N LYS A 123 2.71 -6.96 -11.16
CA LYS A 123 1.37 -7.56 -11.14
C LYS A 123 1.40 -8.86 -10.33
N ASP A 124 1.01 -8.74 -9.07
CA ASP A 124 1.13 -9.78 -8.08
C ASP A 124 -0.07 -10.70 -8.21
N SER A 125 -0.09 -11.40 -9.34
CA SER A 125 -0.44 -12.81 -9.29
C SER A 125 0.44 -13.56 -8.26
N SER A 126 1.56 -12.99 -7.80
CA SER A 126 2.48 -13.64 -6.86
C SER A 126 1.89 -13.91 -5.48
N LEU A 127 1.04 -13.11 -4.82
CA LEU A 127 0.63 -13.51 -3.45
C LEU A 127 -0.19 -14.82 -3.44
N HIS A 128 -1.16 -14.94 -4.34
CA HIS A 128 -1.91 -16.19 -4.51
C HIS A 128 -1.01 -17.29 -5.10
N ASN A 129 -0.12 -16.96 -6.05
CA ASN A 129 0.84 -17.92 -6.58
C ASN A 129 1.93 -18.33 -5.57
N GLU A 130 2.28 -17.51 -4.58
CA GLU A 130 3.30 -17.73 -3.57
C GLU A 130 2.73 -18.67 -2.52
N VAL A 131 1.54 -18.36 -2.00
CA VAL A 131 0.83 -19.28 -1.11
C VAL A 131 0.58 -20.61 -1.83
N GLN A 132 0.13 -20.61 -3.10
CA GLN A 132 -0.02 -21.84 -3.87
C GLN A 132 1.30 -22.56 -4.14
N LYS A 133 2.39 -21.83 -4.39
CA LYS A 133 3.73 -22.40 -4.64
C LYS A 133 4.31 -22.99 -3.36
N GLU A 134 4.15 -22.35 -2.22
CA GLU A 134 4.55 -22.88 -0.92
C GLU A 134 3.74 -24.15 -0.59
N VAL A 135 2.42 -24.12 -0.79
CA VAL A 135 1.57 -25.32 -0.60
C VAL A 135 1.99 -26.44 -1.56
N ARG A 136 2.28 -26.15 -2.83
CA ARG A 136 2.82 -27.14 -3.78
C ARG A 136 4.18 -27.68 -3.33
N THR A 137 5.07 -26.82 -2.86
CA THR A 137 6.39 -27.21 -2.34
C THR A 137 6.26 -28.18 -1.16
N ILE A 138 5.30 -27.93 -0.26
CA ILE A 138 4.97 -28.85 0.85
C ILE A 138 4.42 -30.18 0.31
N CYS A 139 3.49 -30.14 -0.65
CA CYS A 139 2.94 -31.33 -1.28
C CYS A 139 4.04 -32.18 -1.96
N ASP A 140 4.96 -31.54 -2.68
CA ASP A 140 6.08 -32.21 -3.35
C ASP A 140 7.03 -32.85 -2.34
N ALA A 141 7.36 -32.13 -1.25
CA ALA A 141 8.18 -32.65 -0.17
C ALA A 141 7.54 -33.87 0.53
N LEU A 142 6.21 -33.87 0.67
CA LEU A 142 5.42 -34.96 1.23
C LEU A 142 5.07 -36.05 0.20
N ARG A 143 5.46 -35.86 -1.07
CA ARG A 143 5.16 -36.75 -2.21
C ARG A 143 3.66 -37.02 -2.38
N LEU A 144 2.85 -35.98 -2.21
CA LEU A 144 1.41 -36.02 -2.47
C LEU A 144 1.16 -35.98 -3.98
N PRO A 145 0.12 -36.68 -4.48
CA PRO A 145 -0.22 -36.64 -5.90
C PRO A 145 -0.64 -35.22 -6.32
N GLU A 146 -0.17 -34.76 -7.49
CA GLU A 146 -0.59 -33.48 -8.06
C GLU A 146 -2.10 -33.47 -8.31
N GLN A 147 -2.83 -32.65 -7.57
CA GLN A 147 -4.25 -32.45 -7.77
C GLN A 147 -4.46 -31.19 -8.62
N SER A 148 -4.70 -31.38 -9.91
CA SER A 148 -4.80 -30.32 -10.92
C SER A 148 -5.94 -29.31 -10.72
N SER A 149 -6.83 -29.50 -9.73
CA SER A 149 -7.99 -28.63 -9.50
C SER A 149 -8.53 -28.64 -8.06
N SER A 150 -7.67 -28.82 -7.05
CA SER A 150 -8.11 -28.92 -5.66
C SER A 150 -8.19 -27.55 -4.97
N ASN A 151 -9.27 -27.29 -4.25
CA ASN A 151 -9.43 -26.14 -3.36
C ASN A 151 -8.28 -26.13 -2.32
N ALA A 152 -7.81 -24.96 -1.89
CA ALA A 152 -6.71 -24.84 -0.91
C ALA A 152 -6.99 -25.61 0.40
N ALA A 153 -8.25 -25.62 0.84
CA ALA A 153 -8.67 -26.36 2.03
C ALA A 153 -8.48 -27.89 1.90
N SER A 154 -8.76 -28.47 0.73
CA SER A 154 -8.58 -29.92 0.51
C SER A 154 -7.11 -30.30 0.38
N MET A 155 -6.28 -29.43 -0.22
CA MET A 155 -4.81 -29.63 -0.24
C MET A 155 -4.23 -29.64 1.17
N LEU A 156 -4.60 -28.64 2.01
CA LEU A 156 -4.12 -28.55 3.38
C LEU A 156 -4.55 -29.75 4.23
N LYS A 157 -5.77 -30.26 4.02
CA LYS A 157 -6.23 -31.49 4.69
C LYS A 157 -5.41 -32.71 4.29
N SER A 158 -5.08 -32.88 3.01
CA SER A 158 -4.21 -33.96 2.55
C SER A 158 -2.78 -33.84 3.11
N VAL A 159 -2.27 -32.61 3.25
CA VAL A 159 -1.01 -32.33 3.94
C VAL A 159 -1.08 -32.76 5.40
N GLU A 160 -2.12 -32.35 6.13
CA GLU A 160 -2.33 -32.72 7.54
C GLU A 160 -2.40 -34.23 7.74
N GLU A 161 -3.19 -34.93 6.92
CA GLU A 161 -3.32 -36.39 6.96
C GLU A 161 -1.96 -37.07 6.72
N LYS A 162 -1.19 -36.58 5.72
CA LYS A 162 0.11 -37.16 5.38
C LYS A 162 1.16 -36.91 6.43
N VAL A 163 1.21 -35.71 7.01
CA VAL A 163 2.09 -35.39 8.13
C VAL A 163 1.76 -36.28 9.33
N THR A 164 0.48 -36.42 9.67
CA THR A 164 0.03 -37.28 10.79
C THR A 164 0.38 -38.76 10.57
N GLU A 165 0.37 -39.23 9.32
CA GLU A 165 0.79 -40.59 8.95
C GLU A 165 2.32 -40.80 9.06
N LEU A 166 3.10 -39.79 8.67
CA LEU A 166 4.57 -39.85 8.60
C LEU A 166 5.24 -39.58 9.94
N LEU A 167 4.64 -38.74 10.78
CA LEU A 167 5.22 -38.31 12.07
C LEU A 167 5.54 -39.48 13.03
N PRO A 168 4.69 -40.52 13.16
CA PRO A 168 5.03 -41.71 13.96
C PRO A 168 6.09 -42.62 13.32
N LYS A 169 6.26 -42.54 11.99
CA LYS A 169 7.21 -43.36 11.21
C LYS A 169 8.57 -42.67 11.07
N ALA A 170 8.63 -41.37 11.32
CA ALA A 170 9.87 -40.60 11.36
C ALA A 170 10.73 -41.15 12.50
N LYS A 171 11.85 -41.80 12.15
CA LYS A 171 12.83 -42.21 13.16
C LYS A 171 13.32 -40.94 13.89
N PRO A 172 13.55 -40.99 15.21
CA PRO A 172 14.04 -39.86 16.00
C PRO A 172 15.51 -39.48 15.70
N THR A 173 16.01 -39.72 14.50
CA THR A 173 17.45 -39.67 14.15
C THR A 173 17.82 -38.67 13.07
N SER A 174 17.07 -37.59 12.90
CA SER A 174 17.51 -36.52 11.97
C SER A 174 17.00 -35.10 12.25
N ILE A 175 16.29 -34.88 13.35
CA ILE A 175 16.20 -33.55 13.95
C ILE A 175 16.91 -33.71 15.28
N ASP A 176 18.10 -33.14 15.35
CA ASP A 176 18.97 -33.19 16.52
C ASP A 176 18.15 -33.04 17.79
N GLN A 177 18.46 -33.90 18.77
CA GLN A 177 18.01 -33.80 20.16
C GLN A 177 17.71 -32.34 20.47
N ALA A 178 16.44 -31.98 20.68
CA ALA A 178 16.04 -30.60 20.96
C ALA A 178 17.06 -29.98 21.91
N LEU A 179 17.72 -28.89 21.51
CA LEU A 179 18.82 -28.32 22.31
C LEU A 179 18.38 -27.95 23.73
N LEU A 180 17.06 -27.82 23.92
CA LEU A 180 16.40 -27.61 25.20
C LEU A 180 15.28 -28.67 25.39
N PHE A 181 15.45 -29.55 26.38
CA PHE A 181 14.43 -30.53 26.82
C PHE A 181 13.67 -30.09 28.07
N VAL A 182 13.99 -28.89 28.58
CA VAL A 182 13.46 -28.39 29.85
C VAL A 182 12.38 -27.37 29.56
N ASP A 183 11.20 -27.58 30.14
CA ASP A 183 10.15 -26.57 30.16
C ASP A 183 10.62 -25.35 30.95
N LEU A 184 10.66 -24.20 30.28
CA LEU A 184 11.05 -22.95 30.91
C LEU A 184 9.88 -22.40 31.72
N ASN A 185 10.14 -22.03 32.97
CA ASN A 185 9.15 -21.31 33.76
C ASN A 185 9.00 -19.85 33.28
N ALA A 186 7.95 -19.16 33.72
CA ALA A 186 7.63 -17.80 33.27
C ALA A 186 8.80 -16.80 33.45
N GLN A 187 9.56 -16.93 34.53
CA GLN A 187 10.70 -16.04 34.81
C GLN A 187 11.88 -16.31 33.86
N GLN A 188 12.12 -17.59 33.51
CA GLN A 188 13.14 -17.97 32.56
C GLN A 188 12.78 -17.55 31.13
N LEU A 189 11.51 -17.65 30.75
CA LEU A 189 11.01 -17.16 29.46
C LEU A 189 11.19 -15.65 29.32
N ASP A 190 10.77 -14.87 30.32
CA ASP A 190 10.96 -13.41 30.33
C ASP A 190 12.45 -13.03 30.18
N ARG A 191 13.34 -13.76 30.85
CA ARG A 191 14.78 -13.54 30.72
C ARG A 191 15.29 -13.89 29.32
N LEU A 192 14.84 -14.99 28.74
CA LEU A 192 15.22 -15.41 27.39
C LEU A 192 14.75 -14.38 26.34
N GLU A 193 13.54 -13.86 26.51
CA GLU A 193 12.97 -12.84 25.63
C GLU A 193 13.78 -11.54 25.69
N LYS A 194 14.19 -11.10 26.89
CA LYS A 194 15.10 -9.95 27.06
C LYS A 194 16.44 -10.14 26.36
N ILE A 195 17.03 -11.34 26.43
CA ILE A 195 18.28 -11.66 25.73
C ILE A 195 18.08 -11.61 24.21
N ASN A 196 17.01 -12.23 23.72
CA ASN A 196 16.67 -12.24 22.29
C ASN A 196 16.46 -10.81 21.76
N GLU A 197 15.76 -9.97 22.51
CA GLU A 197 15.53 -8.58 22.14
C GLU A 197 16.84 -7.76 22.08
N ALA A 198 17.73 -7.96 23.05
CA ALA A 198 19.05 -7.33 23.03
C ALA A 198 19.89 -7.77 21.81
N LEU A 199 19.91 -9.07 21.51
CA LEU A 199 20.61 -9.61 20.34
C LEU A 199 20.02 -9.06 19.04
N ARG A 200 18.69 -9.02 18.92
CA ARG A 200 18.01 -8.46 17.73
C ARG A 200 18.42 -7.01 17.48
N LYS A 201 18.41 -6.17 18.52
CA LYS A 201 18.87 -4.78 18.43
C LYS A 201 20.34 -4.68 17.99
N GLU A 202 21.19 -5.53 18.52
CA GLU A 202 22.61 -5.56 18.17
C GLU A 202 22.82 -5.99 16.70
N TYR A 203 22.13 -7.03 16.24
CA TYR A 203 22.16 -7.48 14.85
C TYR A 203 21.63 -6.41 13.89
N GLU A 204 20.54 -5.75 14.24
CA GLU A 204 19.96 -4.67 13.44
C GLU A 204 20.95 -3.49 13.32
N CYS A 205 21.58 -3.11 14.43
CA CYS A 205 22.62 -2.07 14.45
C CYS A 205 23.81 -2.44 13.56
N ARG A 206 24.33 -3.68 13.68
CA ARG A 206 25.42 -4.19 12.82
C ARG A 206 25.03 -4.16 11.35
N ARG A 207 23.82 -4.60 11.01
CA ARG A 207 23.32 -4.58 9.62
C ARG A 207 23.25 -3.16 9.08
N ARG A 208 22.68 -2.22 9.84
CA ARG A 208 22.62 -0.79 9.46
C ARG A 208 24.02 -0.20 9.27
N MET A 209 24.95 -0.50 10.17
CA MET A 209 26.34 -0.05 10.05
C MET A 209 27.00 -0.57 8.77
N LEU A 210 26.84 -1.87 8.45
CA LEU A 210 27.41 -2.47 7.25
C LEU A 210 26.85 -1.84 5.97
N ILE A 211 25.53 -1.62 5.92
CA ILE A 211 24.87 -0.94 4.79
C ILE A 211 25.39 0.50 4.68
N LYS A 212 25.42 1.26 5.77
CA LYS A 212 25.91 2.64 5.74
C LYS A 212 27.38 2.74 5.32
N ARG A 213 28.21 1.79 5.75
CA ARG A 213 29.61 1.71 5.33
C ARG A 213 29.72 1.46 3.82
N LEU A 214 28.87 0.58 3.27
CA LEU A 214 28.81 0.37 1.82
C LEU A 214 28.42 1.66 1.10
N ASP A 215 27.37 2.36 1.55
CA ASP A 215 26.92 3.62 0.96
C ASP A 215 28.04 4.68 0.95
N VAL A 216 28.70 4.89 2.09
CA VAL A 216 29.79 5.86 2.21
C VAL A 216 30.96 5.46 1.30
N THR A 217 31.24 4.17 1.16
CA THR A 217 32.27 3.67 0.25
C THR A 217 31.91 3.98 -1.20
N VAL A 218 30.66 3.75 -1.61
CA VAL A 218 30.17 4.08 -2.96
C VAL A 218 30.24 5.59 -3.21
N GLN A 219 29.77 6.40 -2.25
CA GLN A 219 29.80 7.87 -2.34
C GLN A 219 31.24 8.41 -2.47
N SER A 220 32.22 7.79 -1.82
CA SER A 220 33.61 8.22 -1.89
C SER A 220 34.20 8.19 -3.30
N PHE A 221 33.71 7.32 -4.19
CA PHE A 221 34.14 7.30 -5.60
C PHE A 221 33.70 8.56 -6.36
N GLY A 222 32.55 9.14 -6.00
CA GLY A 222 32.04 10.39 -6.56
C GLY A 222 32.82 11.64 -6.12
N TRP A 223 33.65 11.54 -5.08
CA TRP A 223 34.45 12.67 -4.59
C TRP A 223 35.81 12.80 -5.28
N SER A 224 36.19 11.81 -6.09
CA SER A 224 37.39 11.91 -6.90
C SER A 224 37.26 13.00 -7.96
N ASP A 225 38.33 13.75 -8.22
CA ASP A 225 38.29 14.83 -9.21
C ASP A 225 37.97 14.34 -10.62
N ARG A 226 38.22 13.06 -10.92
CA ARG A 226 37.80 12.40 -12.17
C ARG A 226 36.29 12.20 -12.29
N ALA A 227 35.57 12.02 -11.18
CA ALA A 227 34.12 11.86 -11.19
C ALA A 227 33.40 13.21 -11.33
N LYS A 228 33.99 14.31 -10.85
CA LYS A 228 33.44 15.68 -10.94
C LYS A 228 33.46 16.28 -12.35
N VAL A 229 34.26 15.73 -13.28
CA VAL A 229 34.38 16.26 -14.67
C VAL A 229 33.19 15.85 -15.56
N ARG A 230 32.22 15.07 -15.04
CA ARG A 230 31.09 14.55 -15.83
C ARG A 230 29.77 15.32 -15.66
N ASP A 231 29.73 16.34 -14.82
CA ASP A 231 28.55 17.20 -14.61
C ASP A 231 28.71 18.58 -15.29
N LEU A 232 29.04 18.59 -16.58
CA LEU A 232 29.01 19.76 -17.47
C LEU A 232 28.29 19.43 -18.78
#